data_AF-A0A8C3REE0-F1
#
_entry.id   AF-A0A8C3REE0-F1
#
_cell.length_a   1.000
_cell.length_b   1.000
_cell.length_c   1.000
_cell.angle_alpha   90.00
_cell.angle_beta   90.00
_cell.angle_gamma   90.00
#
_symmetry.space_group_name_H-M   'P 1'
#
loop_
_entity.id
_entity.type
_entity.pdbx_description
1 polymer ?
#
loop_
_entity_poly.entity_id
_entity_poly.type
_entity_poly.pdbx_seq_one_letter_code
_entity_poly.pdbx_strand_id
1 'polypeptide(L)'
;TASATAAPPCGPPGPGPTPARPRPAPRTPGPRWGSRRCRSRRAPAAAGAAGPPGCAGAGREDAAVRAGGAAVPGLRRLLAALRPQPAGPLPGAGAWRRRPRQAGPRPRRARRPAAGGERGPRRGGDRELDEFPYEGKINYTLYPITFPSESAAEWKKLFKPCASQRLFLPLILKNVDSLLYVDTDILFLRPVDDIWSFLGKFNSTQIAAMAPEHEEPRIGWYNRFARHPYYGVTGINSGVMLMNMTRIRRKYFKNDMTPVRLQWGEILMPLLKKYKLNITWGDQDLLNIMFFHNPESLYVFPCQWNYRPDHCIYGSNCKAAEEEGIFILHGNRGVYHDDKQPTFRAVYEAIKNYSFGDDLVHSLLQPLEQELQKTMHTYCGRVYKVFIKQLTKSIRDLYGRRSKGR
;
A
#
# COMPACT_ATOMS: atom_id res chain seq x y z
N THR A 1 -0.34 29.62 1.67
CA THR A 1 -1.63 28.94 1.41
C THR A 1 -1.36 27.49 1.11
N ALA A 2 -1.74 26.56 1.99
CA ALA A 2 -1.72 25.14 1.67
C ALA A 2 -2.94 24.81 0.81
N SER A 3 -2.74 24.10 -0.30
CA SER A 3 -3.84 23.60 -1.14
C SER A 3 -3.90 22.09 -0.99
N ALA A 4 -4.98 21.57 -0.42
CA ALA A 4 -5.22 20.14 -0.38
C ALA A 4 -5.55 19.64 -1.79
N THR A 5 -5.05 18.47 -2.17
CA THR A 5 -5.38 17.83 -3.45
C THR A 5 -5.86 16.42 -3.16
N ALA A 6 -7.13 16.15 -3.44
CA ALA A 6 -7.74 14.84 -3.25
C ALA A 6 -8.12 14.24 -4.61
N ALA A 7 -7.96 12.92 -4.72
CA ALA A 7 -8.47 12.14 -5.85
C ALA A 7 -9.79 11.47 -5.42
N PRO A 8 -10.85 11.49 -6.25
CA PRO A 8 -12.11 10.85 -5.90
C PRO A 8 -11.97 9.32 -5.86
N PRO A 9 -12.75 8.61 -5.02
CA PRO A 9 -12.63 7.15 -4.89
C PRO A 9 -12.84 6.42 -6.22
N CYS A 10 -11.97 5.44 -6.50
CA CYS A 10 -12.06 4.60 -7.68
C CYS A 10 -13.28 3.67 -7.59
N GLY A 11 -14.36 4.01 -8.30
CA GLY A 11 -15.52 3.14 -8.46
C GLY A 11 -15.17 1.80 -9.11
N PRO A 12 -15.99 0.75 -8.89
CA PRO A 12 -15.76 -0.56 -9.49
C PRO A 12 -15.74 -0.47 -11.01
N PRO A 13 -14.95 -1.33 -11.71
CA PRO A 13 -14.97 -1.36 -13.16
C PRO A 13 -16.38 -1.70 -13.64
N GLY A 14 -16.94 -0.86 -14.51
CA GLY A 14 -18.22 -1.14 -15.16
C GLY A 14 -18.15 -2.45 -15.96
N PRO A 15 -19.29 -3.15 -16.15
CA PRO A 15 -19.31 -4.40 -16.89
C PRO A 15 -18.75 -4.19 -18.30
N GLY A 16 -17.65 -4.88 -18.61
CA GLY A 16 -17.08 -4.90 -19.94
C GLY A 16 -18.07 -5.52 -20.95
N PRO A 17 -17.89 -5.25 -22.26
CA PRO A 17 -18.74 -5.83 -23.28
C PRO A 17 -18.74 -7.36 -23.20
N THR A 18 -19.94 -7.94 -23.18
CA THR A 18 -20.14 -9.40 -23.19
C THR A 18 -19.52 -10.00 -24.46
N PRO A 19 -18.69 -11.06 -24.35
CA PRO A 19 -18.14 -11.72 -25.53
C PRO A 19 -19.26 -12.35 -26.36
N ALA A 20 -19.27 -12.08 -27.67
CA ALA A 20 -20.20 -12.69 -28.60
C ALA A 20 -19.98 -14.22 -28.65
N ARG A 21 -21.07 -14.99 -28.65
CA ARG A 21 -21.01 -16.45 -28.79
C ARG A 21 -20.42 -16.82 -30.16
N PRO A 22 -19.46 -17.75 -30.26
CA PRO A 22 -19.02 -18.27 -31.54
C PRO A 22 -20.14 -19.09 -32.19
N ARG A 23 -20.31 -18.94 -33.51
CA ARG A 23 -21.19 -19.81 -34.32
C ARG A 23 -20.54 -21.19 -34.47
N PRO A 24 -21.32 -22.29 -34.50
CA PRO A 24 -20.78 -23.63 -34.71
C PRO A 24 -20.29 -23.82 -36.15
N ALA A 25 -19.12 -24.46 -36.31
CA ALA A 25 -18.61 -24.93 -37.60
C ALA A 25 -19.18 -26.34 -37.93
N PRO A 26 -19.29 -26.70 -39.22
CA PRO A 26 -19.87 -28.00 -39.63
C PRO A 26 -18.93 -29.18 -39.33
N ARG A 27 -19.53 -30.37 -39.18
CA ARG A 27 -18.83 -31.62 -38.85
C ARG A 27 -18.27 -32.30 -40.11
N THR A 28 -17.05 -32.81 -40.03
CA THR A 28 -16.51 -33.87 -40.89
C THR A 28 -16.07 -35.07 -40.04
N PRO A 29 -16.19 -36.33 -40.53
CA PRO A 29 -15.95 -37.52 -39.72
C PRO A 29 -14.46 -37.95 -39.72
N GLY A 30 -13.99 -38.46 -38.58
CA GLY A 30 -12.67 -39.08 -38.41
C GLY A 30 -12.75 -40.36 -37.54
N PRO A 31 -11.74 -41.25 -37.57
CA PRO A 31 -11.97 -42.68 -37.30
C PRO A 31 -11.96 -43.09 -35.83
N ARG A 32 -12.56 -44.25 -35.56
CA ARG A 32 -12.61 -44.91 -34.25
C ARG A 32 -11.21 -45.36 -33.79
N TRP A 33 -10.92 -45.23 -32.50
CA TRP A 33 -9.84 -45.96 -31.83
C TRP A 33 -10.38 -46.77 -30.65
N GLY A 34 -9.98 -48.03 -30.59
CA GLY A 34 -10.41 -48.99 -29.58
C GLY A 34 -9.66 -48.85 -28.25
N SER A 35 -10.27 -49.36 -27.19
CA SER A 35 -9.71 -49.38 -25.84
C SER A 35 -8.61 -50.44 -25.67
N ARG A 36 -7.60 -50.13 -24.84
CA ARG A 36 -6.87 -51.14 -24.04
C ARG A 36 -6.23 -50.49 -22.81
N ARG A 37 -6.31 -51.21 -21.68
CA ARG A 37 -5.69 -50.86 -20.40
C ARG A 37 -4.24 -51.35 -20.39
N CYS A 38 -3.38 -50.73 -19.59
CA CYS A 38 -2.16 -51.38 -19.09
C CYS A 38 -2.05 -51.22 -17.56
N ARG A 39 -1.65 -52.31 -16.89
CA ARG A 39 -1.35 -52.38 -15.46
C ARG A 39 0.17 -52.31 -15.24
N SER A 40 0.55 -52.06 -14.00
CA SER A 40 1.91 -52.12 -13.44
C SER A 40 2.65 -53.44 -13.65
N ARG A 41 4.00 -53.42 -13.73
CA ARG A 41 4.92 -53.97 -12.71
C ARG A 41 6.43 -53.88 -13.07
N ARG A 42 7.24 -53.56 -12.04
CA ARG A 42 8.62 -54.01 -11.66
C ARG A 42 9.79 -54.03 -12.66
N ALA A 43 10.97 -53.68 -12.12
CA ALA A 43 12.32 -53.88 -12.69
C ALA A 43 12.84 -55.33 -12.54
N PRO A 44 14.02 -55.66 -13.11
CA PRO A 44 15.23 -55.81 -12.28
C PRO A 44 16.51 -55.15 -12.85
N ALA A 45 17.71 -55.60 -12.46
CA ALA A 45 18.96 -54.80 -12.33
C ALA A 45 20.22 -55.39 -13.03
N ALA A 46 21.42 -54.87 -12.64
CA ALA A 46 22.83 -55.29 -12.95
C ALA A 46 23.46 -54.72 -14.26
N ALA A 47 24.79 -54.52 -14.40
CA ALA A 47 25.91 -54.36 -13.44
C ALA A 47 27.24 -53.91 -14.16
N GLY A 48 28.23 -53.41 -13.39
CA GLY A 48 29.68 -53.36 -13.73
C GLY A 48 30.21 -52.18 -14.58
N ALA A 49 31.50 -51.80 -14.57
CA ALA A 49 32.61 -52.04 -13.63
C ALA A 49 33.84 -51.11 -13.97
N ALA A 50 34.81 -51.02 -13.05
CA ALA A 50 36.20 -50.51 -13.19
C ALA A 50 36.51 -48.97 -13.24
N GLY A 51 37.54 -48.59 -12.46
CA GLY A 51 38.37 -47.36 -12.48
C GLY A 51 39.84 -47.79 -12.29
N PRO A 52 40.74 -47.10 -11.52
CA PRO A 52 40.76 -45.75 -10.94
C PRO A 52 41.98 -44.97 -11.57
N PRO A 53 43.06 -44.45 -10.91
CA PRO A 53 43.31 -43.84 -9.58
C PRO A 53 44.11 -42.48 -9.57
N GLY A 54 44.34 -41.92 -8.36
CA GLY A 54 45.38 -40.92 -8.02
C GLY A 54 44.85 -39.47 -7.83
N CYS A 55 45.17 -38.68 -6.79
CA CYS A 55 45.96 -38.81 -5.53
C CYS A 55 45.29 -37.90 -4.46
N ALA A 56 45.03 -38.29 -3.20
CA ALA A 56 45.90 -38.42 -2.01
C ALA A 56 46.11 -37.11 -1.16
N GLY A 57 45.87 -37.20 0.17
CA GLY A 57 46.10 -36.17 1.22
C GLY A 57 44.80 -35.59 1.83
N ALA A 58 44.24 -36.04 2.97
CA ALA A 58 44.71 -36.14 4.38
C ALA A 58 44.95 -34.77 5.06
N GLY A 59 44.45 -34.42 6.26
CA GLY A 59 43.53 -35.05 7.25
C GLY A 59 42.83 -33.91 8.07
N ARG A 60 42.18 -34.07 9.22
CA ARG A 60 41.98 -35.13 10.23
C ARG A 60 40.69 -34.82 11.03
N GLU A 61 40.07 -35.86 11.61
CA GLU A 61 39.43 -35.98 12.96
C GLU A 61 38.54 -34.81 13.53
N ASP A 62 37.40 -35.04 14.20
CA ASP A 62 36.84 -36.31 14.70
C ASP A 62 35.31 -36.31 14.96
N ALA A 63 34.79 -37.49 15.35
CA ALA A 63 33.40 -37.84 15.69
C ALA A 63 32.62 -36.78 16.51
N ALA A 64 31.36 -36.42 16.19
CA ALA A 64 30.14 -37.24 16.07
C ALA A 64 29.57 -37.78 17.39
N VAL A 65 28.52 -37.12 17.90
CA VAL A 65 27.48 -37.73 18.75
C VAL A 65 26.14 -37.63 18.04
N ARG A 66 25.54 -38.77 17.71
CA ARG A 66 24.17 -38.88 17.19
C ARG A 66 23.18 -39.11 18.33
N ALA A 67 22.26 -38.18 18.50
CA ALA A 67 20.87 -38.46 18.87
C ALA A 67 19.99 -37.55 17.98
N GLY A 68 18.94 -38.00 17.30
CA GLY A 68 18.11 -39.16 17.61
C GLY A 68 16.75 -38.68 18.13
N GLY A 69 16.07 -37.79 17.40
CA GLY A 69 14.84 -37.13 17.84
C GLY A 69 13.89 -36.83 16.67
N ALA A 70 12.68 -37.38 16.74
CA ALA A 70 11.70 -37.48 15.67
C ALA A 70 11.36 -36.18 14.90
N ALA A 71 11.17 -36.32 13.58
CA ALA A 71 10.55 -35.27 12.77
C ALA A 71 9.06 -35.11 13.13
N VAL A 72 8.70 -33.97 13.74
CA VAL A 72 7.32 -33.65 14.12
C VAL A 72 6.44 -33.44 12.87
N PRO A 73 5.34 -34.20 12.67
CA PRO A 73 4.42 -34.04 11.53
C PRO A 73 3.52 -32.79 11.68
N GLY A 74 4.10 -31.60 11.60
CA GLY A 74 3.36 -30.33 11.73
C GLY A 74 3.91 -29.16 10.90
N LEU A 75 5.24 -29.09 10.72
CA LEU A 75 5.88 -27.90 10.16
C LEU A 75 5.51 -27.61 8.69
N ARG A 76 5.15 -28.64 7.90
CA ARG A 76 4.63 -28.48 6.53
C ARG A 76 3.20 -27.94 6.47
N ARG A 77 2.39 -28.08 7.53
CA ARG A 77 1.03 -27.49 7.58
C ARG A 77 1.07 -26.00 7.92
N LEU A 78 2.00 -25.57 8.79
CA LEU A 78 2.15 -24.15 9.14
C LEU A 78 2.59 -23.29 7.95
N LEU A 79 3.50 -23.80 7.10
CA LEU A 79 3.96 -23.12 5.89
C LEU A 79 2.92 -23.07 4.75
N ALA A 80 1.88 -23.91 4.79
CA ALA A 80 0.78 -23.86 3.82
C ALA A 80 -0.25 -22.76 4.11
N ALA A 81 -0.34 -22.29 5.35
CA ALA A 81 -1.27 -21.25 5.79
C ALA A 81 -0.85 -19.82 5.43
N LEU A 82 0.37 -19.63 4.89
CA LEU A 82 0.93 -18.31 4.53
C LEU A 82 0.88 -18.02 3.01
N ARG A 83 0.15 -18.81 2.22
CA ARG A 83 -0.16 -18.46 0.82
C ARG A 83 -1.43 -17.60 0.77
N PRO A 84 -1.40 -16.41 0.12
CA PRO A 84 -2.64 -15.69 -0.17
C PRO A 84 -3.47 -16.52 -1.15
N GLN A 85 -4.67 -16.93 -0.73
CA GLN A 85 -5.62 -17.56 -1.64
C GLN A 85 -6.39 -16.49 -2.44
N PRO A 86 -6.72 -16.73 -3.73
CA PRO A 86 -7.63 -15.87 -4.46
C PRO A 86 -9.04 -15.96 -3.86
N ALA A 87 -9.75 -14.83 -3.83
CA ALA A 87 -11.12 -14.79 -3.32
C ALA A 87 -12.06 -15.64 -4.19
N GLY A 88 -12.65 -16.68 -3.59
CA GLY A 88 -13.74 -17.46 -4.18
C GLY A 88 -15.06 -16.68 -4.20
N PRO A 89 -16.02 -17.06 -5.06
CA PRO A 89 -17.29 -16.34 -5.21
C PRO A 89 -18.23 -16.55 -4.00
N LEU A 90 -18.95 -15.49 -3.64
CA LEU A 90 -20.01 -15.51 -2.62
C LEU A 90 -21.23 -16.32 -3.09
N PRO A 91 -21.92 -17.06 -2.20
CA PRO A 91 -23.11 -17.83 -2.55
C PRO A 91 -24.42 -17.02 -2.47
N GLY A 92 -25.40 -17.41 -3.28
CA GLY A 92 -26.83 -17.28 -2.93
C GLY A 92 -27.55 -15.97 -3.29
N ALA A 93 -27.83 -15.74 -4.57
CA ALA A 93 -28.83 -14.75 -4.98
C ALA A 93 -30.26 -15.27 -4.73
N GLY A 94 -30.93 -14.77 -3.70
CA GLY A 94 -32.36 -15.02 -3.44
C GLY A 94 -33.26 -14.36 -4.49
N ALA A 95 -34.25 -15.10 -5.00
CA ALA A 95 -35.04 -14.68 -6.15
C ALA A 95 -36.08 -13.59 -5.83
N TRP A 96 -36.01 -12.46 -6.54
CA TRP A 96 -37.09 -11.47 -6.60
C TRP A 96 -37.75 -11.48 -7.99
N ARG A 97 -39.04 -11.87 -8.02
CA ARG A 97 -39.83 -11.97 -9.26
C ARG A 97 -40.15 -10.57 -9.81
N ARG A 98 -39.95 -10.37 -11.11
CA ARG A 98 -40.43 -9.17 -11.82
C ARG A 98 -41.96 -9.14 -11.88
N ARG A 99 -42.58 -7.99 -11.60
CA ARG A 99 -43.94 -7.64 -12.06
C ARG A 99 -43.88 -6.70 -13.27
N PRO A 100 -44.91 -6.66 -14.15
CA PRO A 100 -44.85 -5.91 -15.41
C PRO A 100 -45.04 -4.40 -15.23
N ARG A 101 -44.53 -3.62 -16.19
CA ARG A 101 -44.80 -2.18 -16.31
C ARG A 101 -46.24 -1.96 -16.80
N GLN A 102 -46.97 -1.03 -16.19
CA GLN A 102 -48.12 -0.37 -16.81
C GLN A 102 -47.70 0.99 -17.37
N ALA A 103 -48.31 1.42 -18.47
CA ALA A 103 -48.03 2.70 -19.12
C ALA A 103 -49.07 3.76 -18.70
N GLY A 104 -48.61 4.93 -18.30
CA GLY A 104 -49.42 6.13 -18.02
C GLY A 104 -49.21 7.23 -19.07
N PRO A 105 -50.18 8.15 -19.26
CA PRO A 105 -50.21 9.03 -20.44
C PRO A 105 -49.31 10.27 -20.35
N ARG A 106 -49.00 10.83 -21.54
CA ARG A 106 -48.24 12.09 -21.70
C ARG A 106 -49.08 13.33 -21.38
N PRO A 107 -48.50 14.36 -20.75
CA PRO A 107 -48.94 15.74 -20.89
C PRO A 107 -47.96 16.62 -21.70
N ARG A 108 -48.57 17.31 -22.66
CA ARG A 108 -48.26 18.56 -23.40
C ARG A 108 -46.92 19.31 -23.17
N ARG A 109 -46.39 19.83 -24.30
CA ARG A 109 -45.27 20.81 -24.36
C ARG A 109 -45.64 22.12 -23.63
N ALA A 110 -44.72 22.62 -22.80
CA ALA A 110 -44.66 24.01 -22.35
C ALA A 110 -43.41 24.70 -22.93
N ARG A 111 -43.44 26.03 -23.07
CA ARG A 111 -42.36 26.83 -23.71
C ARG A 111 -41.17 27.05 -22.76
N ARG A 112 -39.97 27.18 -23.34
CA ARG A 112 -38.73 27.60 -22.64
C ARG A 112 -38.79 29.06 -22.19
N PRO A 113 -38.30 29.39 -20.99
CA PRO A 113 -37.45 30.56 -20.75
C PRO A 113 -35.95 30.17 -20.92
N ALA A 114 -35.07 31.18 -20.98
CA ALA A 114 -33.64 31.00 -21.26
C ALA A 114 -32.76 31.10 -20.00
N ALA A 115 -31.51 30.65 -20.16
CA ALA A 115 -30.32 30.96 -19.35
C ALA A 115 -30.35 30.61 -17.85
N GLY A 116 -29.75 29.46 -17.51
CA GLY A 116 -29.24 29.13 -16.17
C GLY A 116 -28.18 28.03 -16.31
N GLY A 117 -26.96 28.29 -15.85
CA GLY A 117 -25.85 27.35 -15.99
C GLY A 117 -25.95 26.18 -15.00
N GLU A 118 -26.66 25.11 -15.35
CA GLU A 118 -26.73 23.90 -14.53
C GLU A 118 -25.35 23.22 -14.43
N ARG A 119 -24.78 23.23 -13.23
CA ARG A 119 -23.66 22.34 -12.89
C ARG A 119 -24.21 20.91 -12.88
N GLY A 120 -23.58 20.02 -13.66
CA GLY A 120 -23.97 18.61 -13.73
C GLY A 120 -23.93 17.91 -12.35
N PRO A 121 -24.57 16.73 -12.22
CA PRO A 121 -24.75 16.07 -10.93
C PRO A 121 -23.42 15.77 -10.23
N ARG A 122 -23.18 16.49 -9.11
CA ARG A 122 -22.06 16.29 -8.20
C ARG A 122 -22.05 14.86 -7.65
N ARG A 123 -20.88 14.27 -7.50
CA ARG A 123 -20.71 12.90 -6.97
C ARG A 123 -20.80 12.91 -5.44
N GLY A 124 -21.07 11.75 -4.83
CA GLY A 124 -21.34 11.65 -3.38
C GLY A 124 -20.26 12.30 -2.50
N GLY A 125 -18.98 12.06 -2.80
CA GLY A 125 -17.86 12.65 -2.05
C GLY A 125 -17.66 14.16 -2.22
N ASP A 126 -18.33 14.80 -3.19
CA ASP A 126 -18.28 16.27 -3.30
C ASP A 126 -19.06 16.91 -2.14
N ARG A 127 -20.14 16.27 -1.65
CA ARG A 127 -20.99 16.80 -0.56
C ARG A 127 -20.33 16.69 0.81
N GLU A 128 -19.61 15.61 1.04
CA GLU A 128 -18.97 15.30 2.34
C GLU A 128 -17.78 16.24 2.63
N LEU A 129 -17.18 16.84 1.60
CA LEU A 129 -16.18 17.91 1.72
C LEU A 129 -16.81 19.31 1.86
N ASP A 130 -17.95 19.55 1.22
CA ASP A 130 -18.74 20.78 1.38
C ASP A 130 -19.28 20.89 2.84
N GLU A 131 -19.58 19.77 3.51
CA GLU A 131 -20.09 19.72 4.91
C GLU A 131 -19.01 19.82 6.01
N PHE A 132 -17.74 20.07 5.67
CA PHE A 132 -16.65 20.06 6.65
C PHE A 132 -16.67 21.31 7.56
N PRO A 133 -16.58 21.19 8.92
CA PRO A 133 -16.81 22.29 9.87
C PRO A 133 -15.74 23.41 9.90
N TYR A 134 -14.92 23.49 8.87
CA TYR A 134 -13.91 24.53 8.63
C TYR A 134 -13.98 25.08 7.20
N GLU A 135 -15.19 25.23 6.66
CA GLU A 135 -15.45 25.98 5.42
C GLU A 135 -14.62 27.28 5.37
N GLY A 136 -13.96 27.52 4.24
CA GLY A 136 -13.10 28.69 4.02
C GLY A 136 -11.69 28.64 4.62
N LYS A 137 -11.32 27.62 5.42
CA LYS A 137 -9.92 27.46 5.91
C LYS A 137 -9.05 26.54 5.06
N ILE A 138 -9.65 25.65 4.27
CA ILE A 138 -8.94 24.70 3.41
C ILE A 138 -9.40 24.91 1.96
N ASN A 139 -8.47 25.31 1.10
CA ASN A 139 -8.68 25.28 -0.34
C ASN A 139 -8.33 23.88 -0.85
N TYR A 140 -9.24 23.27 -1.62
CA TYR A 140 -8.99 21.98 -2.24
C TYR A 140 -9.29 22.00 -3.75
N THR A 141 -8.74 21.03 -4.47
CA THR A 141 -9.07 20.78 -5.87
C THR A 141 -9.11 19.28 -6.11
N LEU A 142 -10.19 18.82 -6.76
CA LEU A 142 -10.38 17.41 -7.10
C LEU A 142 -9.87 17.13 -8.51
N TYR A 143 -8.93 16.19 -8.64
CA TYR A 143 -8.37 15.79 -9.93
C TYR A 143 -8.88 14.41 -10.34
N PRO A 144 -9.29 14.21 -11.61
CA PRO A 144 -9.69 12.90 -12.09
C PRO A 144 -8.50 11.94 -12.14
N ILE A 145 -8.75 10.69 -11.78
CA ILE A 145 -7.74 9.63 -11.76
C ILE A 145 -7.35 9.26 -13.19
N THR A 146 -6.10 9.56 -13.54
CA THR A 146 -5.56 9.46 -14.90
C THR A 146 -4.31 8.59 -14.93
N PHE A 147 -4.13 7.88 -16.04
CA PHE A 147 -3.03 6.96 -16.33
C PHE A 147 -2.69 7.05 -17.83
N PRO A 148 -1.46 6.68 -18.26
CA PRO A 148 -1.11 6.60 -19.69
C PRO A 148 -2.08 5.69 -20.45
N SER A 149 -2.65 6.19 -21.55
CA SER A 149 -3.77 5.56 -22.27
C SER A 149 -3.51 4.11 -22.67
N GLU A 150 -2.34 3.83 -23.25
CA GLU A 150 -1.97 2.51 -23.80
C GLU A 150 -1.77 1.42 -22.73
N SER A 151 -1.55 1.79 -21.47
CA SER A 151 -1.25 0.83 -20.39
C SER A 151 -2.09 1.06 -19.12
N ALA A 152 -3.11 1.91 -19.20
CA ALA A 152 -3.94 2.30 -18.04
C ALA A 152 -4.56 1.11 -17.29
N ALA A 153 -4.88 0.02 -17.99
CA ALA A 153 -5.44 -1.19 -17.38
C ALA A 153 -4.40 -2.02 -16.61
N GLU A 154 -3.13 -2.00 -17.02
CA GLU A 154 -2.01 -2.66 -16.32
C GLU A 154 -1.68 -1.86 -15.05
N TRP A 155 -1.49 -0.54 -15.17
CA TRP A 155 -1.22 0.35 -14.04
C TRP A 155 -2.32 0.31 -12.97
N LYS A 156 -3.60 0.40 -13.35
CA LYS A 156 -4.74 0.33 -12.40
C LYS A 156 -4.81 -0.96 -11.58
N LYS A 157 -4.22 -2.05 -12.07
CA LYS A 157 -4.24 -3.38 -11.45
C LYS A 157 -2.89 -3.80 -10.84
N LEU A 158 -1.90 -2.90 -10.84
CA LEU A 158 -0.52 -3.21 -10.45
C LEU A 158 -0.40 -3.68 -8.99
N PHE A 159 -1.21 -3.13 -8.08
CA PHE A 159 -1.26 -3.54 -6.68
C PHE A 159 -2.69 -3.39 -6.11
N LYS A 160 -2.96 -2.31 -5.35
CA LYS A 160 -4.31 -1.91 -4.97
C LYS A 160 -4.91 -0.98 -6.03
N PRO A 161 -6.25 -0.92 -6.16
CA PRO A 161 -6.90 -0.01 -7.10
C PRO A 161 -6.35 1.40 -6.95
N CYS A 162 -5.79 1.92 -8.04
CA CYS A 162 -5.32 3.30 -8.17
C CYS A 162 -4.08 3.70 -7.32
N ALA A 163 -3.47 2.79 -6.54
CA ALA A 163 -2.24 3.06 -5.77
C ALA A 163 -1.09 3.58 -6.64
N SER A 164 -0.89 2.98 -7.81
CA SER A 164 0.13 3.35 -8.79
C SER A 164 -0.05 4.74 -9.42
N GLN A 165 -1.17 5.43 -9.16
CA GLN A 165 -1.35 6.82 -9.60
C GLN A 165 -0.27 7.74 -9.02
N ARG A 166 0.30 7.43 -7.85
CA ARG A 166 1.40 8.20 -7.23
C ARG A 166 2.59 8.38 -8.17
N LEU A 167 2.87 7.37 -9.00
CA LEU A 167 3.94 7.39 -10.01
C LEU A 167 3.69 8.41 -11.14
N PHE A 168 2.44 8.79 -11.39
CA PHE A 168 2.07 9.68 -12.50
C PHE A 168 1.84 11.14 -12.07
N LEU A 169 1.83 11.43 -10.78
CA LEU A 169 1.69 12.80 -10.26
C LEU A 169 2.69 13.79 -10.90
N PRO A 170 3.99 13.47 -11.14
CA PRO A 170 4.92 14.39 -11.80
C PRO A 170 4.54 14.77 -13.23
N LEU A 171 3.78 13.92 -13.93
CA LEU A 171 3.33 14.10 -15.30
C LEU A 171 1.96 14.80 -15.38
N ILE A 172 1.10 14.56 -14.37
CA ILE A 172 -0.26 15.12 -14.27
C ILE A 172 -0.21 16.54 -13.68
N LEU A 173 0.44 16.71 -12.52
CA LEU A 173 0.48 17.96 -11.77
C LEU A 173 1.65 18.86 -12.23
N LYS A 174 1.61 19.26 -13.51
CA LYS A 174 2.70 20.02 -14.17
C LYS A 174 3.00 21.36 -13.50
N ASN A 175 1.99 22.01 -12.92
CA ASN A 175 2.08 23.34 -12.30
C ASN A 175 2.28 23.28 -10.77
N VAL A 176 2.54 22.10 -10.20
CA VAL A 176 2.84 21.91 -8.77
C VAL A 176 4.33 21.67 -8.63
N ASP A 177 5.03 22.48 -7.84
CA ASP A 177 6.48 22.38 -7.62
C ASP A 177 6.88 21.33 -6.60
N SER A 178 6.08 21.15 -5.55
CA SER A 178 6.29 20.14 -4.51
C SER A 178 4.96 19.67 -3.92
N LEU A 179 4.90 18.45 -3.42
CA LEU A 179 3.74 17.92 -2.71
C LEU A 179 4.13 16.94 -1.59
N LEU A 180 3.19 16.72 -0.67
CA LEU A 180 3.17 15.61 0.27
C LEU A 180 2.09 14.64 -0.23
N TYR A 181 2.50 13.44 -0.63
CA TYR A 181 1.61 12.33 -0.90
C TYR A 181 1.41 11.53 0.38
N VAL A 182 0.16 11.12 0.63
CA VAL A 182 -0.22 10.20 1.70
C VAL A 182 -1.21 9.16 1.18
N ASP A 183 -1.11 7.92 1.66
CA ASP A 183 -2.17 6.92 1.50
C ASP A 183 -3.41 7.31 2.31
N THR A 184 -4.57 6.72 2.00
CA THR A 184 -5.87 7.14 2.56
C THR A 184 -6.11 6.70 4.01
N ASP A 185 -5.27 5.81 4.53
CA ASP A 185 -5.26 5.28 5.89
C ASP A 185 -4.16 5.91 6.76
N ILE A 186 -3.85 7.19 6.51
CA ILE A 186 -2.88 7.99 7.27
C ILE A 186 -3.60 8.89 8.29
N LEU A 187 -3.14 8.85 9.55
CA LEU A 187 -3.55 9.76 10.63
C LEU A 187 -2.35 10.59 11.09
N PHE A 188 -2.48 11.92 11.02
CA PHE A 188 -1.48 12.86 11.53
C PHE A 188 -1.70 13.07 13.04
N LEU A 189 -0.71 12.70 13.86
CA LEU A 189 -0.71 12.93 15.32
C LEU A 189 0.11 14.16 15.72
N ARG A 190 0.60 14.91 14.72
CA ARG A 190 1.47 16.09 14.82
C ARG A 190 1.18 17.02 13.61
N PRO A 191 1.39 18.36 13.69
CA PRO A 191 1.11 19.27 12.57
C PRO A 191 1.81 18.88 11.26
N VAL A 192 1.08 19.02 10.14
CA VAL A 192 1.53 18.63 8.79
C VAL A 192 2.70 19.50 8.31
N ASP A 193 2.81 20.74 8.79
CA ASP A 193 3.90 21.66 8.49
C ASP A 193 5.28 21.10 8.90
N ASP A 194 5.33 20.29 9.96
CA ASP A 194 6.60 19.74 10.46
C ASP A 194 7.19 18.69 9.50
N ILE A 195 6.36 17.84 8.87
CA ILE A 195 6.84 16.94 7.79
C ILE A 195 7.15 17.75 6.53
N TRP A 196 6.33 18.73 6.18
CA TRP A 196 6.56 19.59 5.02
C TRP A 196 7.92 20.30 5.08
N SER A 197 8.38 20.67 6.29
CA SER A 197 9.69 21.29 6.53
C SER A 197 10.89 20.50 5.98
N PHE A 198 10.78 19.18 5.82
CA PHE A 198 11.87 18.37 5.25
C PHE A 198 12.19 18.72 3.80
N LEU A 199 11.25 19.28 3.01
CA LEU A 199 11.55 19.77 1.66
C LEU A 199 12.65 20.84 1.66
N GLY A 200 12.70 21.68 2.70
CA GLY A 200 13.76 22.67 2.91
C GLY A 200 15.11 22.08 3.34
N LYS A 201 15.14 20.79 3.74
CA LYS A 201 16.36 20.06 4.11
C LYS A 201 16.92 19.20 2.97
N PHE A 202 16.29 19.20 1.80
CA PHE A 202 16.79 18.46 0.63
C PHE A 202 18.07 19.10 0.12
N ASN A 203 19.14 18.31 0.03
CA ASN A 203 20.36 18.71 -0.68
C ASN A 203 20.07 18.92 -2.20
N SER A 204 21.07 19.29 -3.00
CA SER A 204 20.89 19.57 -4.43
C SER A 204 20.45 18.35 -5.28
N THR A 205 20.72 17.12 -4.84
CA THR A 205 20.41 15.89 -5.59
C THR A 205 19.08 15.25 -5.20
N GLN A 206 18.59 15.52 -3.98
CA GLN A 206 17.37 14.94 -3.44
C GLN A 206 16.11 15.47 -4.11
N ILE A 207 15.21 14.55 -4.46
CA ILE A 207 13.96 14.82 -5.20
C ILE A 207 12.72 14.33 -4.45
N ALA A 208 12.88 13.43 -3.48
CA ALA A 208 11.79 12.86 -2.70
C ALA A 208 12.26 12.50 -1.28
N ALA A 209 11.32 12.31 -0.37
CA ALA A 209 11.58 11.74 0.94
C ALA A 209 10.52 10.73 1.37
N MET A 210 10.97 9.63 2.00
CA MET A 210 10.15 8.52 2.51
C MET A 210 10.81 7.93 3.77
N ALA A 211 10.06 7.15 4.53
CA ALA A 211 10.59 6.33 5.63
C ALA A 211 11.10 4.98 5.10
N PRO A 212 11.99 4.30 5.86
CA PRO A 212 12.26 2.87 5.66
C PRO A 212 10.97 2.04 5.70
N GLU A 213 10.96 0.89 5.02
CA GLU A 213 9.87 -0.08 5.14
C GLU A 213 9.97 -0.85 6.47
N HIS A 214 11.19 -1.12 6.97
CA HIS A 214 11.45 -1.71 8.29
C HIS A 214 12.70 -1.12 8.93
N GLU A 215 12.79 -1.17 10.26
CA GLU A 215 13.99 -0.80 11.02
C GLU A 215 14.95 -1.99 11.28
N GLU A 216 14.43 -3.23 11.34
CA GLU A 216 15.21 -4.45 11.61
C GLU A 216 15.32 -5.36 10.37
N PRO A 217 16.50 -5.46 9.72
CA PRO A 217 16.72 -6.28 8.52
C PRO A 217 16.37 -7.77 8.67
N ARG A 218 16.51 -8.35 9.88
CA ARG A 218 16.22 -9.77 10.14
C ARG A 218 14.75 -10.15 9.99
N ILE A 219 13.85 -9.18 10.22
CA ILE A 219 12.40 -9.37 10.06
C ILE A 219 11.86 -8.72 8.78
N GLY A 220 12.60 -7.78 8.19
CA GLY A 220 12.20 -6.98 7.05
C GLY A 220 11.81 -7.77 5.80
N TRP A 221 10.71 -7.36 5.16
CA TRP A 221 10.19 -8.06 3.98
C TRP A 221 11.18 -8.05 2.80
N TYR A 222 11.75 -6.88 2.49
CA TYR A 222 12.70 -6.73 1.37
C TYR A 222 13.92 -7.65 1.54
N ASN A 223 14.48 -7.72 2.75
CA ASN A 223 15.62 -8.58 3.10
C ASN A 223 15.35 -10.07 2.91
N ARG A 224 14.11 -10.51 3.16
CA ARG A 224 13.74 -11.93 3.22
C ARG A 224 13.11 -12.46 1.94
N PHE A 225 12.47 -11.60 1.14
CA PHE A 225 11.57 -12.05 0.08
C PHE A 225 11.71 -11.30 -1.25
N ALA A 226 12.31 -10.10 -1.29
CA ALA A 226 12.39 -9.35 -2.54
C ALA A 226 13.31 -10.03 -3.56
N ARG A 227 12.87 -10.07 -4.82
CA ARG A 227 13.59 -10.66 -5.97
C ARG A 227 13.97 -9.60 -7.01
N HIS A 228 14.13 -8.37 -6.54
CA HIS A 228 14.50 -7.20 -7.31
C HIS A 228 15.31 -6.26 -6.40
N PRO A 229 16.05 -5.28 -6.96
CA PRO A 229 16.76 -4.29 -6.15
C PRO A 229 15.80 -3.43 -5.32
N TYR A 230 16.25 -2.96 -4.15
CA TYR A 230 15.48 -2.07 -3.27
C TYR A 230 16.38 -1.07 -2.55
N TYR A 231 15.84 0.06 -2.12
CA TYR A 231 16.65 1.13 -1.58
C TYR A 231 17.20 0.82 -0.18
N GLY A 232 18.45 1.18 0.06
CA GLY A 232 19.09 1.07 1.38
C GLY A 232 19.16 -0.36 1.90
N VAL A 233 19.03 -0.54 3.21
CA VAL A 233 19.16 -1.84 3.87
C VAL A 233 17.83 -2.60 3.91
N THR A 234 16.70 -1.90 4.07
CA THR A 234 15.39 -2.51 4.40
C THR A 234 14.28 -2.14 3.43
N GLY A 235 14.60 -1.43 2.34
CA GLY A 235 13.61 -0.83 1.44
C GLY A 235 12.93 0.39 2.04
N ILE A 236 12.07 1.04 1.26
CA ILE A 236 11.29 2.23 1.65
C ILE A 236 9.79 1.99 1.51
N ASN A 237 9.01 2.62 2.40
CA ASN A 237 7.55 2.62 2.32
C ASN A 237 7.03 3.88 1.62
N SER A 238 6.17 3.73 0.62
CA SER A 238 5.67 4.86 -0.20
C SER A 238 4.40 5.52 0.31
N GLY A 239 3.84 5.08 1.44
CA GLY A 239 2.55 5.58 1.96
C GLY A 239 2.59 6.97 2.58
N VAL A 240 3.79 7.50 2.84
CA VAL A 240 4.03 8.92 3.13
C VAL A 240 5.25 9.32 2.30
N MET A 241 5.08 10.23 1.33
CA MET A 241 6.12 10.60 0.39
C MET A 241 6.11 12.10 0.11
N LEU A 242 7.18 12.81 0.49
CA LEU A 242 7.43 14.17 -0.02
C LEU A 242 8.03 14.08 -1.43
N MET A 243 7.61 14.97 -2.31
CA MET A 243 8.03 14.99 -3.72
C MET A 243 8.37 16.41 -4.13
N ASN A 244 9.61 16.66 -4.54
CA ASN A 244 10.00 17.88 -5.27
C ASN A 244 9.77 17.64 -6.77
N MET A 245 8.55 17.92 -7.21
CA MET A 245 8.03 17.64 -8.53
C MET A 245 8.86 18.29 -9.65
N THR A 246 9.36 19.51 -9.42
CA THR A 246 10.18 20.22 -10.41
C THR A 246 11.57 19.60 -10.56
N ARG A 247 12.17 19.04 -9.51
CA ARG A 247 13.40 18.24 -9.62
C ARG A 247 13.14 16.86 -10.25
N ILE A 248 12.06 16.17 -9.87
CA ILE A 248 11.67 14.87 -10.46
C ILE A 248 11.52 14.99 -11.98
N ARG A 249 10.81 16.01 -12.48
CA ARG A 249 10.62 16.26 -13.92
C ARG A 249 11.91 16.54 -14.69
N ARG A 250 12.95 17.08 -14.04
CA ARG A 250 14.23 17.46 -14.67
C ARG A 250 15.32 16.39 -14.53
N LYS A 251 15.14 15.39 -13.65
CA LYS A 251 16.17 14.38 -13.38
C LYS A 251 16.19 13.29 -14.46
N TYR A 252 17.41 12.94 -14.86
CA TYR A 252 17.72 11.74 -15.64
C TYR A 252 18.21 10.63 -14.69
N PHE A 253 17.54 9.50 -14.71
CA PHE A 253 17.73 8.38 -13.78
C PHE A 253 18.64 7.30 -14.38
N LYS A 254 19.62 6.88 -13.59
CA LYS A 254 20.37 5.63 -13.80
C LYS A 254 19.41 4.45 -13.68
N ASN A 255 19.67 3.39 -14.44
CA ASN A 255 18.90 2.16 -14.47
C ASN A 255 19.81 1.01 -14.94
N ASP A 256 19.32 -0.23 -14.86
CA ASP A 256 20.02 -1.45 -15.29
C ASP A 256 19.34 -2.13 -16.49
N MET A 257 18.64 -1.34 -17.32
CA MET A 257 17.95 -1.79 -18.54
C MET A 257 18.65 -1.30 -19.80
N THR A 258 19.27 -0.11 -19.73
CA THR A 258 19.97 0.55 -20.83
C THR A 258 21.09 1.44 -20.25
N PRO A 259 22.24 1.62 -20.94
CA PRO A 259 23.26 2.59 -20.54
C PRO A 259 22.75 4.05 -20.57
N VAL A 260 21.66 4.32 -21.29
CA VAL A 260 21.06 5.67 -21.38
C VAL A 260 20.27 5.98 -20.10
N ARG A 261 20.48 7.17 -19.54
CA ARG A 261 19.66 7.66 -18.42
C ARG A 261 18.31 8.14 -18.94
N LEU A 262 17.24 7.78 -18.26
CA LEU A 262 15.86 8.06 -18.68
C LEU A 262 15.20 9.06 -17.73
N GLN A 263 14.32 9.93 -18.23
CA GLN A 263 13.47 10.79 -17.39
C GLN A 263 12.38 9.97 -16.68
N TRP A 264 11.74 10.58 -15.67
CA TRP A 264 10.71 9.92 -14.86
C TRP A 264 9.56 9.32 -15.69
N GLY A 265 9.06 10.00 -16.73
CA GLY A 265 7.99 9.46 -17.57
C GLY A 265 8.44 8.30 -18.47
N GLU A 266 9.71 8.30 -18.87
CA GLU A 266 10.30 7.34 -19.82
C GLU A 266 10.69 6.03 -19.13
N ILE A 267 11.14 6.09 -17.88
CA ILE A 267 11.67 4.94 -17.13
C ILE A 267 10.59 3.98 -16.58
N LEU A 268 9.36 4.46 -16.34
CA LEU A 268 8.29 3.69 -15.68
C LEU A 268 7.86 2.44 -16.46
N MET A 269 7.59 2.56 -17.76
CA MET A 269 7.17 1.41 -18.58
C MET A 269 8.27 0.36 -18.78
N PRO A 270 9.54 0.73 -19.05
CA PRO A 270 10.67 -0.20 -19.03
C PRO A 270 10.82 -0.94 -17.69
N LEU A 271 10.81 -0.23 -16.55
CA LEU A 271 10.92 -0.85 -15.22
C LEU A 271 9.78 -1.85 -14.99
N LEU A 272 8.53 -1.45 -15.27
CA LEU A 272 7.39 -2.35 -15.15
C LEU A 272 7.56 -3.59 -16.03
N LYS A 273 7.89 -3.42 -17.31
CA LYS A 273 8.09 -4.54 -18.24
C LYS A 273 9.16 -5.53 -17.76
N LYS A 274 10.28 -5.04 -17.20
CA LYS A 274 11.36 -5.87 -16.67
C LYS A 274 10.99 -6.60 -15.38
N TYR A 275 10.38 -5.89 -14.42
CA TYR A 275 10.22 -6.41 -13.05
C TYR A 275 8.81 -6.90 -12.69
N LYS A 276 7.79 -6.80 -13.56
CA LYS A 276 6.39 -7.19 -13.26
C LYS A 276 6.16 -8.61 -12.73
N LEU A 277 7.11 -9.53 -12.91
CA LEU A 277 7.04 -10.90 -12.37
C LEU A 277 7.73 -11.07 -11.00
N ASN A 278 8.50 -10.07 -10.57
CA ASN A 278 9.29 -10.08 -9.33
C ASN A 278 8.85 -9.00 -8.32
N ILE A 279 8.26 -7.89 -8.78
CA ILE A 279 7.61 -6.92 -7.88
C ILE A 279 6.36 -7.55 -7.27
N THR A 280 6.17 -7.32 -5.97
CA THR A 280 5.01 -7.84 -5.23
C THR A 280 4.15 -6.69 -4.71
N TRP A 281 4.75 -5.59 -4.25
CA TRP A 281 4.07 -4.36 -3.80
C TRP A 281 3.90 -3.32 -4.92
N GLY A 282 4.15 -3.72 -6.18
CA GLY A 282 3.79 -2.96 -7.36
C GLY A 282 4.51 -1.61 -7.46
N ASP A 283 3.78 -0.51 -7.27
CA ASP A 283 4.31 0.84 -7.40
C ASP A 283 5.38 1.20 -6.35
N GLN A 284 5.28 0.66 -5.13
CA GLN A 284 6.31 0.83 -4.10
C GLN A 284 7.63 0.17 -4.50
N ASP A 285 7.57 -0.99 -5.17
CA ASP A 285 8.76 -1.70 -5.61
C ASP A 285 9.46 -0.99 -6.78
N LEU A 286 8.69 -0.38 -7.69
CA LEU A 286 9.25 0.45 -8.76
C LEU A 286 9.99 1.68 -8.22
N LEU A 287 9.48 2.31 -7.15
CA LEU A 287 10.20 3.37 -6.44
C LEU A 287 11.48 2.83 -5.78
N ASN A 288 11.39 1.70 -5.08
CA ASN A 288 12.54 1.03 -4.45
C ASN A 288 13.67 0.71 -5.44
N ILE A 289 13.33 0.16 -6.61
CA ILE A 289 14.29 -0.15 -7.69
C ILE A 289 14.90 1.15 -8.24
N MET A 290 14.08 2.18 -8.49
CA MET A 290 14.57 3.45 -9.02
C MET A 290 15.55 4.14 -8.06
N PHE A 291 15.25 4.16 -6.76
CA PHE A 291 16.13 4.75 -5.77
C PHE A 291 17.35 3.86 -5.44
N PHE A 292 17.28 2.54 -5.58
CA PHE A 292 18.47 1.68 -5.51
C PHE A 292 19.56 2.09 -6.51
N HIS A 293 19.16 2.42 -7.76
CA HIS A 293 20.11 2.89 -8.79
C HIS A 293 20.48 4.38 -8.67
N ASN A 294 19.74 5.16 -7.88
CA ASN A 294 19.92 6.61 -7.74
C ASN A 294 19.84 7.05 -6.27
N PRO A 295 20.64 6.44 -5.36
CA PRO A 295 20.44 6.59 -3.92
C PRO A 295 20.64 8.03 -3.42
N GLU A 296 21.43 8.84 -4.14
CA GLU A 296 21.62 10.26 -3.86
C GLU A 296 20.34 11.11 -4.01
N SER A 297 19.26 10.53 -4.56
CA SER A 297 18.01 11.23 -4.87
C SER A 297 16.99 11.21 -3.73
N LEU A 298 17.24 10.46 -2.66
CA LEU A 298 16.29 10.28 -1.57
C LEU A 298 16.78 10.91 -0.27
N TYR A 299 15.89 11.60 0.42
CA TYR A 299 16.03 11.97 1.83
C TYR A 299 15.26 10.93 2.65
N VAL A 300 15.90 10.28 3.62
CA VAL A 300 15.22 9.30 4.49
C VAL A 300 14.79 10.01 5.76
N PHE A 301 13.50 10.02 6.06
CA PHE A 301 13.00 10.51 7.35
C PHE A 301 12.76 9.36 8.35
N PRO A 302 12.87 9.61 9.68
CA PRO A 302 12.69 8.58 10.71
C PRO A 302 11.33 7.88 10.70
N CYS A 303 11.29 6.65 11.23
CA CYS A 303 10.12 5.77 11.26
C CYS A 303 8.86 6.33 11.95
N GLN A 304 8.96 7.27 12.91
CA GLN A 304 7.78 7.89 13.53
C GLN A 304 6.95 8.79 12.58
N TRP A 305 7.50 9.12 11.40
CA TRP A 305 6.80 9.80 10.30
C TRP A 305 6.06 8.85 9.35
N ASN A 306 6.10 7.55 9.58
CA ASN A 306 5.32 6.55 8.84
C ASN A 306 5.14 5.29 9.71
N TYR A 307 4.54 5.46 10.90
CA TYR A 307 4.49 4.38 11.89
C TYR A 307 3.40 3.37 11.54
N ARG A 308 3.84 2.23 11.03
CA ARG A 308 3.07 1.04 10.66
C ARG A 308 3.08 -0.03 11.78
N PRO A 309 2.16 -1.02 11.79
CA PRO A 309 2.17 -2.14 12.74
C PRO A 309 3.47 -2.93 12.74
N ASP A 310 4.14 -3.00 11.58
CA ASP A 310 5.46 -3.62 11.39
C ASP A 310 6.53 -3.12 12.39
N HIS A 311 6.33 -1.94 13.01
CA HIS A 311 7.21 -1.40 14.06
C HIS A 311 6.96 -1.95 15.47
N CYS A 312 5.86 -2.67 15.72
CA CYS A 312 5.53 -3.20 17.05
C CYS A 312 4.92 -4.62 17.08
N ILE A 313 4.54 -5.22 15.95
CA ILE A 313 3.92 -6.57 15.91
C ILE A 313 4.76 -7.69 16.51
N TYR A 314 6.10 -7.52 16.58
CA TYR A 314 7.04 -8.49 17.16
C TYR A 314 7.85 -7.91 18.32
N GLY A 315 7.33 -6.86 18.96
CA GLY A 315 8.10 -5.98 19.84
C GLY A 315 8.46 -4.67 19.13
N SER A 316 8.71 -3.62 19.92
CA SER A 316 9.02 -2.29 19.39
C SER A 316 10.40 -2.27 18.73
N ASN A 317 10.48 -1.68 17.53
CA ASN A 317 11.74 -1.53 16.78
C ASN A 317 11.99 -0.11 16.24
N CYS A 318 11.05 0.83 16.44
CA CYS A 318 11.20 2.23 16.03
C CYS A 318 11.62 3.11 17.23
N LYS A 319 12.94 3.17 17.51
CA LYS A 319 13.51 3.92 18.65
C LYS A 319 13.03 5.36 18.73
N ALA A 320 13.00 6.06 17.59
CA ALA A 320 12.60 7.45 17.55
C ALA A 320 11.09 7.67 17.89
N ALA A 321 10.24 6.66 17.70
CA ALA A 321 8.86 6.68 18.22
C ALA A 321 8.79 6.38 19.73
N GLU A 322 9.73 5.63 20.30
CA GLU A 322 9.85 5.47 21.75
C GLU A 322 10.29 6.79 22.41
N GLU A 323 11.31 7.44 21.84
CA GLU A 323 11.91 8.69 22.31
C GLU A 323 10.98 9.90 22.13
N GLU A 324 10.32 10.05 20.98
CA GLU A 324 9.50 11.23 20.68
C GLU A 324 7.99 10.95 20.65
N GLY A 325 7.56 9.72 20.39
CA GLY A 325 6.16 9.36 20.09
C GLY A 325 5.89 9.27 18.58
N ILE A 326 4.73 8.71 18.22
CA ILE A 326 4.31 8.59 16.82
C ILE A 326 3.87 9.96 16.30
N PHE A 327 4.35 10.36 15.11
CA PHE A 327 3.98 11.63 14.47
C PHE A 327 2.95 11.42 13.36
N ILE A 328 3.10 10.34 12.59
CA ILE A 328 2.14 9.90 11.58
C ILE A 328 1.90 8.40 11.78
N LEU A 329 0.65 8.04 12.02
CA LEU A 329 0.20 6.65 12.15
C LEU A 329 -0.36 6.18 10.81
N HIS A 330 0.03 4.99 10.36
CA HIS A 330 -0.36 4.43 9.07
C HIS A 330 -1.10 3.10 9.27
N GLY A 331 -2.37 3.07 8.86
CA GLY A 331 -3.30 1.94 8.98
C GLY A 331 -3.10 0.81 7.97
N ASN A 332 -1.88 0.66 7.43
CA ASN A 332 -1.60 -0.29 6.34
C ASN A 332 -2.05 -1.71 6.69
N ARG A 333 -2.42 -2.46 5.64
CA ARG A 333 -3.04 -3.80 5.74
C ARG A 333 -4.48 -3.77 6.29
N GLY A 334 -5.08 -2.59 6.51
CA GLY A 334 -6.47 -2.43 6.93
C GLY A 334 -6.69 -2.51 8.44
N VAL A 335 -5.65 -2.24 9.25
CA VAL A 335 -5.66 -2.46 10.70
C VAL A 335 -6.57 -1.52 11.51
N TYR A 336 -7.11 -0.49 10.87
CA TYR A 336 -8.19 0.33 11.45
C TYR A 336 -9.56 -0.35 11.38
N HIS A 337 -9.69 -1.44 10.62
CA HIS A 337 -10.96 -2.09 10.30
C HIS A 337 -10.94 -3.61 10.58
N ASP A 338 -9.90 -4.11 11.25
CA ASP A 338 -9.83 -5.49 11.73
C ASP A 338 -9.31 -5.58 13.16
N ASP A 339 -9.44 -6.77 13.75
CA ASP A 339 -9.06 -7.03 15.14
C ASP A 339 -7.62 -7.59 15.26
N LYS A 340 -6.82 -7.56 14.18
CA LYS A 340 -5.44 -8.08 14.22
C LYS A 340 -4.49 -7.15 14.98
N GLN A 341 -4.81 -5.86 15.01
CA GLN A 341 -3.99 -4.81 15.65
C GLN A 341 -4.89 -3.83 16.41
N PRO A 342 -5.51 -4.26 17.52
CA PRO A 342 -6.51 -3.48 18.23
C PRO A 342 -6.00 -2.12 18.72
N THR A 343 -4.68 -1.98 18.96
CA THR A 343 -4.03 -0.71 19.33
C THR A 343 -4.15 0.36 18.23
N PHE A 344 -4.07 -0.03 16.95
CA PHE A 344 -4.25 0.89 15.81
C PHE A 344 -5.73 1.25 15.64
N ARG A 345 -6.62 0.26 15.76
CA ARG A 345 -8.06 0.45 15.71
C ARG A 345 -8.56 1.39 16.81
N ALA A 346 -8.06 1.27 18.04
CA ALA A 346 -8.42 2.15 19.16
C ALA A 346 -8.14 3.63 18.86
N VAL A 347 -6.98 3.95 18.27
CA VAL A 347 -6.61 5.32 17.88
C VAL A 347 -7.53 5.85 16.77
N TYR A 348 -7.80 5.02 15.75
CA TYR A 348 -8.68 5.39 14.65
C TYR A 348 -10.12 5.66 15.12
N GLU A 349 -10.72 4.77 15.91
CA GLU A 349 -12.10 4.95 16.41
C GLU A 349 -12.19 6.13 17.39
N ALA A 350 -11.18 6.37 18.23
CA ALA A 350 -11.18 7.53 19.12
C ALA A 350 -11.13 8.86 18.35
N ILE A 351 -10.30 8.96 17.31
CA ILE A 351 -10.23 10.17 16.46
C ILE A 351 -11.52 10.34 15.62
N LYS A 352 -12.07 9.23 15.10
CA LYS A 352 -13.31 9.23 14.31
C LYS A 352 -14.55 9.62 15.13
N ASN A 353 -14.60 9.24 16.41
CA ASN A 353 -15.73 9.52 17.30
C ASN A 353 -15.60 10.86 18.05
N TYR A 354 -14.45 11.53 17.99
CA TYR A 354 -14.24 12.83 18.62
C TYR A 354 -14.94 13.95 17.82
N SER A 355 -15.75 14.76 18.51
CA SER A 355 -16.42 15.92 17.91
C SER A 355 -15.54 17.17 18.02
N PHE A 356 -15.36 17.89 16.91
CA PHE A 356 -14.54 19.11 16.88
C PHE A 356 -15.10 20.18 17.83
N GLY A 357 -14.27 20.61 18.78
CA GLY A 357 -14.61 21.64 19.76
C GLY A 357 -14.73 21.10 21.19
N ASP A 358 -14.94 19.79 21.34
CA ASP A 358 -14.99 19.12 22.64
C ASP A 358 -13.65 19.20 23.39
N ASP A 359 -13.70 19.04 24.71
CA ASP A 359 -12.51 19.01 25.56
C ASP A 359 -11.59 17.83 25.20
N LEU A 360 -10.37 18.15 24.75
CA LEU A 360 -9.43 17.15 24.25
C LEU A 360 -8.93 16.17 25.32
N VAL A 361 -9.03 16.53 26.61
CA VAL A 361 -8.62 15.65 27.71
C VAL A 361 -9.71 14.61 27.96
N HIS A 362 -10.94 15.05 28.17
CA HIS A 362 -12.05 14.18 28.58
C HIS A 362 -12.72 13.46 27.40
N SER A 363 -12.83 14.09 26.23
CA SER A 363 -13.51 13.52 25.04
C SER A 363 -12.57 12.79 24.06
N LEU A 364 -11.25 12.87 24.24
CA LEU A 364 -10.29 12.19 23.35
C LEU A 364 -9.16 11.46 24.09
N LEU A 365 -8.33 12.16 24.88
CA LEU A 365 -7.13 11.57 25.48
C LEU A 365 -7.45 10.48 26.51
N GLN A 366 -8.33 10.76 27.48
CA GLN A 366 -8.68 9.80 28.54
C GLN A 366 -9.41 8.55 27.98
N PRO A 367 -10.44 8.65 27.11
CA PRO A 367 -11.06 7.48 26.49
C PRO A 367 -10.08 6.67 25.65
N LEU A 368 -9.22 7.33 24.88
CA LEU A 368 -8.20 6.66 24.07
C LEU A 368 -7.20 5.89 24.95
N GLU A 369 -6.71 6.47 26.04
CA GLU A 369 -5.82 5.77 26.96
C GLU A 369 -6.49 4.53 27.59
N GLN A 370 -7.77 4.64 27.99
CA GLN A 370 -8.54 3.51 28.51
C GLN A 370 -8.72 2.37 27.49
N GLU A 371 -9.05 2.68 26.23
CA GLU A 371 -9.14 1.66 25.18
C GLU A 371 -7.78 1.03 24.87
N LEU A 372 -6.72 1.85 24.83
CA LEU A 372 -5.35 1.39 24.59
C LEU A 372 -4.85 0.43 25.67
N GLN A 373 -5.16 0.67 26.94
CA GLN A 373 -4.80 -0.21 28.06
C GLN A 373 -5.41 -1.62 27.90
N LYS A 374 -6.63 -1.76 27.33
CA LYS A 374 -7.24 -3.07 27.04
C LYS A 374 -6.43 -3.87 26.00
N THR A 375 -5.61 -3.21 25.19
CA THR A 375 -4.81 -3.85 24.12
C THR A 375 -3.46 -4.41 24.60
N MET A 376 -3.08 -4.22 25.87
CA MET A 376 -1.77 -4.59 26.45
C MET A 376 -1.41 -6.10 26.39
N HIS A 377 -2.38 -6.96 26.05
CA HIS A 377 -2.11 -8.37 25.72
C HIS A 377 -1.27 -8.53 24.43
N THR A 378 -1.29 -7.55 23.53
CA THR A 378 -0.49 -7.49 22.29
C THR A 378 0.84 -6.76 22.47
N TYR A 379 1.83 -7.02 21.61
CA TYR A 379 3.11 -6.29 21.64
C TYR A 379 2.96 -4.78 21.42
N CYS A 380 2.14 -4.37 20.43
CA CYS A 380 1.82 -2.95 20.20
C CYS A 380 1.13 -2.29 21.41
N GLY A 381 0.19 -3.01 22.05
CA GLY A 381 -0.49 -2.52 23.25
C GLY A 381 0.43 -2.37 24.45
N ARG A 382 1.48 -3.19 24.61
CA ARG A 382 2.47 -2.99 25.69
C ARG A 382 3.23 -1.68 25.58
N VAL A 383 3.36 -1.13 24.37
CA VAL A 383 4.00 0.16 24.11
C VAL A 383 3.00 1.29 23.84
N TYR A 384 1.72 1.14 24.22
CA TYR A 384 0.65 2.09 23.87
C TYR A 384 0.98 3.57 24.16
N LYS A 385 1.82 3.84 25.17
CA LYS A 385 2.27 5.19 25.52
C LYS A 385 2.88 5.96 24.33
N VAL A 386 3.51 5.29 23.36
CA VAL A 386 4.05 5.97 22.16
C VAL A 386 2.98 6.55 21.25
N PHE A 387 1.75 5.99 21.26
CA PHE A 387 0.62 6.43 20.44
C PHE A 387 -0.03 7.71 21.00
N ILE A 388 -0.11 7.84 22.33
CA ILE A 388 -0.68 9.04 22.99
C ILE A 388 0.33 10.16 23.26
N LYS A 389 1.64 9.89 23.14
CA LYS A 389 2.71 10.82 23.52
C LYS A 389 2.64 12.19 22.82
N GLN A 390 2.41 12.22 21.51
CA GLN A 390 2.24 13.49 20.77
C GLN A 390 0.90 14.17 21.03
N LEU A 391 -0.18 13.40 21.21
CA LEU A 391 -1.48 13.94 21.59
C LEU A 391 -1.40 14.65 22.95
N THR A 392 -0.85 13.99 23.96
CA THR A 392 -0.63 14.56 25.31
C THR A 392 0.23 15.83 25.26
N LYS A 393 1.29 15.84 24.44
CA LYS A 393 2.13 17.03 24.23
C LYS A 393 1.33 18.17 23.59
N SER A 394 0.63 17.89 22.49
CA SER A 394 -0.16 18.88 21.73
C SER A 394 -1.25 19.49 22.58
N ILE A 395 -1.95 18.68 23.39
CA ILE A 395 -2.91 19.13 24.40
C ILE A 395 -2.22 20.07 25.38
N ARG A 396 -1.13 19.65 26.04
CA ARG A 396 -0.41 20.50 27.01
C ARG A 396 0.00 21.85 26.40
N ASP A 397 0.52 21.85 25.18
CA ASP A 397 0.95 23.06 24.48
C ASP A 397 -0.24 23.98 24.13
N LEU A 398 -1.42 23.44 23.80
CA LEU A 398 -2.64 24.20 23.54
C LEU A 398 -3.18 24.88 24.81
N TYR A 399 -3.31 24.17 25.93
CA TYR A 399 -3.76 24.78 27.19
C TYR A 399 -2.72 25.78 27.73
N GLY A 400 -1.42 25.50 27.58
CA GLY A 400 -0.33 26.41 27.95
C GLY A 400 -0.26 27.70 27.11
N ARG A 401 -0.74 27.68 25.86
CA ARG A 401 -0.93 28.90 25.05
C ARG A 401 -2.16 29.70 25.51
N ARG A 402 -3.26 29.01 25.82
CA ARG A 402 -4.50 29.64 26.33
C ARG A 402 -4.31 30.34 27.68
N SER A 403 -3.45 29.82 28.56
CA SER A 403 -3.16 30.47 29.85
C SER A 403 -2.18 31.64 29.77
N LYS A 404 -1.38 31.75 28.71
CA LYS A 404 -0.45 32.88 28.47
C LYS A 404 -1.04 34.01 27.63
N GLY A 405 -2.19 33.80 27.01
CA GLY A 405 -2.92 34.78 26.20
C GLY A 405 -4.18 35.31 26.87
N ARG A 406 -4.22 35.33 28.21
CA ARG A 406 -5.33 35.78 29.05
C ARG A 406 -4.82 36.75 30.10
#